data_AF-A0A257LLQ5-F1
#
_entry.id   AF-A0A257LLQ5-F1
#
_cell.length_a   1.000
_cell.length_b   1.000
_cell.length_c   1.000
_cell.angle_alpha   90.00
_cell.angle_beta   90.00
_cell.angle_gamma   90.00
#
_symmetry.space_group_name_H-M   'P 1'
#
loop_
_entity.id
_entity.type
_entity.pdbx_description
1 polymer ?
#
loop_
_entity_poly.entity_id
_entity_poly.type
_entity_poly.pdbx_seq_one_letter_code
_entity_poly.pdbx_strand_id
1 'polypeptide(L)'
;MLRQTIIILALVATVALPFALRPKQATAEKADATLVLVTPHNEAIRHEYARGFREWYQARTGKTVAIDWRVLGGTSEIARFLEGEYTASFQNIWTQKLGKKWSAEVQAGFQNAKLSADVPAEVREARAA
;
A
#
# COMPACT_ATOMS: atom_id res chain seq x y z
N MET A 1 -50.41 20.79 9.80
CA MET A 1 -49.55 19.96 10.66
C MET A 1 -49.17 18.63 10.02
N LEU A 2 -50.11 17.79 9.57
CA LEU A 2 -49.80 16.51 8.90
C LEU A 2 -48.78 16.62 7.75
N ARG A 3 -48.93 17.64 6.90
CA ARG A 3 -48.02 17.90 5.76
C ARG A 3 -46.58 18.18 6.20
N GLN A 4 -46.40 18.93 7.30
CA GLN A 4 -45.09 19.24 7.86
C GLN A 4 -44.45 18.00 8.50
N THR A 5 -45.25 17.19 9.20
CA THR A 5 -44.78 15.93 9.82
C THR A 5 -44.29 14.94 8.77
N ILE A 6 -45.00 14.79 7.64
CA ILE A 6 -44.59 13.90 6.54
C ILE A 6 -43.27 14.37 5.92
N ILE A 7 -43.12 15.68 5.69
CA ILE A 7 -41.88 16.24 5.13
C ILE A 7 -40.71 16.00 6.07
N ILE A 8 -40.89 16.22 7.38
CA ILE A 8 -39.85 15.99 8.38
C ILE A 8 -39.48 14.50 8.44
N LEU A 9 -40.45 13.60 8.44
CA LEU A 9 -40.21 12.15 8.43
C LEU A 9 -39.47 11.71 7.16
N ALA A 10 -39.85 12.21 6.00
CA ALA A 10 -39.18 11.91 4.74
C ALA A 10 -37.73 12.40 4.73
N LEU A 11 -37.47 13.59 5.30
CA LEU A 11 -36.13 14.15 5.44
C LEU A 11 -35.26 13.28 6.37
N VAL A 12 -35.81 12.92 7.54
CA VAL A 12 -35.13 12.06 8.51
C VAL A 12 -34.84 10.69 7.90
N ALA A 13 -35.80 10.09 7.21
CA ALA A 13 -35.62 8.81 6.54
C ALA A 13 -34.54 8.90 5.46
N THR A 14 -34.55 9.94 4.62
CA THR A 14 -33.54 10.14 3.57
C THR A 14 -32.12 10.22 4.13
N VAL A 15 -31.95 10.87 5.29
CA VAL A 15 -30.65 10.95 5.97
C VAL A 15 -30.31 9.64 6.68
N ALA A 16 -31.24 9.03 7.40
CA ALA A 16 -30.97 7.88 8.26
C ALA A 16 -30.80 6.55 7.49
N LEU A 17 -31.53 6.39 6.39
CA LEU A 17 -31.55 5.15 5.61
C LEU A 17 -30.16 4.66 5.13
N PRO A 18 -29.29 5.51 4.55
CA PRO A 18 -27.96 5.06 4.14
C PRO A 18 -27.09 4.58 5.31
N PHE A 19 -27.26 5.12 6.52
CA PHE A 19 -26.51 4.66 7.70
C PHE A 19 -27.06 3.33 8.23
N ALA A 20 -28.39 3.17 8.23
CA ALA A 20 -29.03 1.92 8.65
C ALA A 20 -28.72 0.75 7.71
N LEU A 21 -28.63 1.02 6.41
CA LEU A 21 -28.31 0.02 5.37
C LEU A 21 -26.81 -0.14 5.12
N ARG A 22 -25.95 0.65 5.77
CA ARG A 22 -24.50 0.55 5.58
C ARG A 22 -24.02 -0.83 6.03
N PRO A 23 -23.44 -1.65 5.13
CA PRO A 23 -22.91 -2.95 5.51
C PRO A 23 -21.82 -2.77 6.56
N LYS A 24 -21.77 -3.68 7.55
CA LYS A 24 -20.69 -3.74 8.54
C LYS A 24 -19.39 -4.04 7.80
N GLN A 25 -18.63 -3.00 7.47
CA GLN A 25 -17.26 -3.15 7.04
C GLN A 25 -16.48 -3.71 8.22
N ALA A 26 -15.70 -4.76 7.99
CA ALA A 26 -14.69 -5.21 8.95
C ALA A 26 -13.70 -4.06 9.12
N THR A 27 -13.91 -3.23 10.15
CA THR A 27 -13.01 -2.15 10.51
C THR A 27 -11.66 -2.74 10.89
N ALA A 28 -10.59 -2.08 10.43
CA ALA A 28 -9.20 -2.51 10.57
C ALA A 28 -8.74 -2.73 12.03
N GLU A 29 -9.52 -2.30 13.03
CA GLU A 29 -9.08 -2.26 14.43
C GLU A 29 -8.92 -3.63 15.11
N LYS A 30 -9.34 -4.74 14.48
CA LYS A 30 -9.13 -6.10 15.03
C LYS A 30 -8.86 -7.15 13.95
N ALA A 31 -7.97 -6.85 13.00
CA ALA A 31 -7.48 -7.89 12.11
C ALA A 31 -6.27 -8.62 12.71
N ASP A 32 -6.16 -9.92 12.48
CA ASP A 32 -5.00 -10.73 12.91
C ASP A 32 -3.71 -10.37 12.16
N ALA A 33 -3.85 -9.77 10.98
CA ALA A 33 -2.75 -9.29 10.15
C ALA A 33 -3.14 -8.05 9.34
N THR A 34 -2.15 -7.26 8.96
CA THR A 34 -2.30 -6.13 8.04
C THR A 34 -1.50 -6.39 6.77
N LEU A 35 -2.17 -6.36 5.63
CA LEU A 35 -1.56 -6.41 4.31
C LEU A 35 -1.54 -5.00 3.71
N VAL A 36 -0.34 -4.47 3.49
CA VAL A 36 -0.15 -3.16 2.85
C VAL A 36 -0.01 -3.36 1.34
N LEU A 37 -0.86 -2.69 0.55
CA LEU A 37 -0.77 -2.70 -0.92
C LEU A 37 -0.62 -1.29 -1.47
N VAL A 38 0.37 -1.11 -2.33
CA VAL A 38 0.52 0.10 -3.17
C VAL A 38 -0.08 -0.21 -4.54
N THR A 39 -0.95 0.65 -5.05
CA THR A 39 -1.65 0.34 -6.31
C THR A 39 -2.12 1.59 -7.07
N PRO A 40 -2.05 1.59 -8.43
CA PRO A 40 -2.59 2.67 -9.25
C PRO A 40 -4.10 2.53 -9.51
N HIS A 41 -4.74 1.46 -9.00
CA HIS A 41 -6.14 1.18 -9.25
C HIS A 41 -7.10 2.12 -8.49
N ASN A 42 -8.27 2.35 -9.08
CA ASN A 42 -9.33 3.18 -8.49
C ASN A 42 -10.02 2.53 -7.27
N GLU A 43 -10.91 3.28 -6.61
CA GLU A 43 -11.59 2.84 -5.40
C GLU A 43 -12.45 1.60 -5.62
N ALA A 44 -13.17 1.52 -6.74
CA ALA A 44 -14.04 0.39 -7.05
C ALA A 44 -13.25 -0.93 -7.12
N ILE A 45 -12.12 -0.95 -7.82
CA ILE A 45 -11.25 -2.14 -7.89
C ILE A 45 -10.72 -2.49 -6.51
N ARG A 46 -10.23 -1.51 -5.74
CA ARG A 46 -9.72 -1.75 -4.38
C ARG A 46 -10.81 -2.32 -3.47
N HIS A 47 -12.04 -1.84 -3.58
CA HIS A 47 -13.18 -2.33 -2.80
C HIS A 47 -13.45 -3.82 -3.10
N GLU A 48 -13.55 -4.16 -4.37
CA GLU A 48 -13.83 -5.51 -4.85
C GLU A 48 -12.73 -6.51 -4.44
N TYR A 49 -11.46 -6.14 -4.68
CA TYR A 49 -10.33 -6.95 -4.24
C TYR A 49 -10.28 -7.09 -2.72
N ALA A 50 -10.56 -6.01 -1.98
CA ALA A 50 -10.53 -6.06 -0.54
C ALA A 50 -11.59 -7.02 0.02
N ARG A 51 -12.82 -6.96 -0.53
CA ARG A 51 -13.90 -7.85 -0.13
C ARG A 51 -13.55 -9.31 -0.45
N GLY A 52 -13.21 -9.61 -1.70
CA GLY A 52 -12.92 -10.97 -2.14
C GLY A 52 -11.70 -11.59 -1.44
N PHE A 53 -10.62 -10.82 -1.27
CA PHE A 53 -9.43 -11.32 -0.60
C PHE A 53 -9.65 -11.55 0.89
N ARG A 54 -10.41 -10.69 1.58
CA ARG A 54 -10.74 -10.90 3.00
C ARG A 54 -11.54 -12.18 3.22
N GLU A 55 -12.57 -12.41 2.40
CA GLU A 55 -13.38 -13.63 2.46
C GLU A 55 -12.55 -14.88 2.17
N TRP A 56 -11.75 -14.83 1.10
CA TRP A 56 -10.86 -15.92 0.72
C TRP A 56 -9.81 -16.22 1.81
N TYR A 57 -9.16 -15.18 2.35
CA TYR A 57 -8.11 -15.32 3.35
C TYR A 57 -8.66 -15.91 4.64
N GLN A 58 -9.83 -15.45 5.08
CA GLN A 58 -10.52 -16.01 6.25
C GLN A 58 -10.92 -17.46 6.02
N ALA A 59 -11.50 -17.80 4.87
CA ALA A 59 -11.87 -19.18 4.54
C ALA A 59 -10.64 -20.10 4.47
N ARG A 60 -9.49 -19.59 3.99
CA ARG A 60 -8.28 -20.37 3.80
C ARG A 60 -7.43 -20.54 5.07
N THR A 61 -7.35 -19.50 5.89
CA THR A 61 -6.40 -19.43 7.03
C THR A 61 -7.08 -19.42 8.39
N GLY A 62 -8.40 -19.18 8.44
CA GLY A 62 -9.15 -18.93 9.67
C GLY A 62 -8.89 -17.56 10.30
N LYS A 63 -7.99 -16.74 9.72
CA LYS A 63 -7.58 -15.44 10.25
C LYS A 63 -8.20 -14.30 9.46
N THR A 64 -8.31 -13.15 10.09
CA THR A 64 -8.78 -11.90 9.49
C THR A 64 -7.59 -11.07 9.00
N VAL A 65 -7.79 -10.31 7.92
CA VAL A 65 -6.76 -9.42 7.35
C VAL A 65 -7.33 -8.03 7.11
N ALA A 66 -6.64 -7.02 7.63
CA ALA A 66 -6.86 -5.63 7.28
C ALA A 66 -6.03 -5.30 6.05
N ILE A 67 -6.62 -4.57 5.10
CA ILE A 67 -5.91 -4.16 3.90
C ILE A 67 -5.69 -2.65 3.96
N ASP A 68 -4.43 -2.27 4.03
CA ASP A 68 -3.97 -0.87 4.00
C ASP A 68 -3.61 -0.49 2.55
N TRP A 69 -4.38 0.43 1.98
CA TRP A 69 -4.22 0.88 0.60
C TRP A 69 -3.39 2.16 0.54
N ARG A 70 -2.23 2.09 -0.12
CA ARG A 70 -1.38 3.25 -0.39
C ARG A 70 -1.55 3.69 -1.84
N VAL A 71 -2.21 4.85 -2.00
CA VAL A 71 -2.47 5.45 -3.31
C VAL A 71 -1.52 6.63 -3.48
N LEU A 72 -0.54 6.47 -4.37
CA LEU A 72 0.55 7.43 -4.58
C LEU A 72 0.48 8.15 -5.94
N GLY A 73 -0.47 7.78 -6.79
CA GLY A 73 -0.57 8.24 -8.18
C GLY A 73 -0.64 7.06 -9.14
N GLY A 74 -0.14 7.26 -10.36
CA GLY A 74 -0.05 6.22 -11.38
C GLY A 74 1.15 5.30 -11.18
N THR A 75 1.32 4.37 -12.11
CA THR A 75 2.39 3.37 -12.07
C THR A 75 3.78 4.01 -12.05
N SER A 76 4.01 5.07 -12.82
CA SER A 76 5.30 5.76 -12.89
C SER A 76 5.65 6.47 -11.58
N GLU A 77 4.66 7.09 -10.93
CA GLU A 77 4.81 7.72 -9.62
C GLU A 77 5.12 6.67 -8.55
N ILE A 78 4.40 5.55 -8.57
CA ILE A 78 4.64 4.42 -7.66
C ILE A 78 6.06 3.86 -7.84
N ALA A 79 6.49 3.64 -9.08
CA ALA A 79 7.82 3.12 -9.37
C ALA A 79 8.92 4.06 -8.83
N ARG A 80 8.80 5.37 -9.11
CA ARG A 80 9.75 6.38 -8.63
C ARG A 80 9.78 6.48 -7.11
N PHE A 81 8.61 6.42 -6.46
CA PHE A 81 8.53 6.40 -5.00
C PHE A 81 9.25 5.19 -4.42
N LEU A 82 8.96 3.98 -4.93
CA LEU A 82 9.61 2.76 -4.45
C LEU A 82 11.12 2.80 -4.68
N GLU A 83 11.57 3.23 -5.86
CA GLU A 83 12.99 3.36 -6.16
C GLU A 83 13.71 4.31 -5.18
N GLY A 84 13.08 5.43 -4.83
CA GLY A 84 13.58 6.35 -3.82
C GLY A 84 13.69 5.72 -2.43
N GLU A 85 12.64 5.04 -1.98
CA GLU A 85 12.62 4.35 -0.67
C GLU A 85 13.67 3.23 -0.59
N TYR A 86 13.81 2.41 -1.64
CA TYR A 86 14.82 1.36 -1.70
C TYR A 86 16.24 1.94 -1.70
N THR A 87 16.47 3.00 -2.47
CA THR A 87 17.78 3.67 -2.53
C THR A 87 18.15 4.27 -1.18
N ALA A 88 17.23 4.97 -0.53
CA ALA A 88 17.45 5.58 0.79
C ALA A 88 17.72 4.51 1.88
N SER A 89 16.95 3.42 1.85
CA SER A 89 17.14 2.29 2.78
C SER A 89 18.50 1.61 2.57
N PHE A 90 18.86 1.38 1.31
CA PHE A 90 20.17 0.82 0.96
C PHE A 90 21.31 1.73 1.39
N GLN A 91 21.23 3.03 1.11
CA GLN A 91 22.22 4.02 1.55
C GLN A 91 22.40 4.00 3.08
N ASN A 92 21.31 3.91 3.84
CA ASN A 92 21.37 3.79 5.29
C ASN A 92 22.13 2.53 5.72
N ILE A 93 21.82 1.36 5.14
CA ILE A 93 22.55 0.11 5.44
C ILE A 93 24.04 0.24 5.05
N TRP A 94 24.32 0.73 3.85
CA TRP A 94 25.68 0.86 3.31
C TRP A 94 26.57 1.77 4.16
N THR A 95 26.02 2.91 4.58
CA THR A 95 26.78 3.91 5.35
C THR A 95 26.80 3.60 6.84
N GLN A 96 25.64 3.29 7.45
CA GLN A 96 25.53 3.15 8.90
C GLN A 96 25.91 1.76 9.40
N LYS A 97 25.53 0.70 8.67
CA LYS A 97 25.83 -0.68 9.10
C LYS A 97 27.17 -1.18 8.57
N LEU A 98 27.50 -0.89 7.31
CA LEU A 98 28.75 -1.36 6.70
C LEU A 98 29.90 -0.35 6.83
N GLY A 99 29.63 0.90 7.24
CA GLY A 99 30.66 1.94 7.39
C GLY A 99 31.29 2.37 6.07
N LYS A 100 30.68 2.02 4.92
CA LYS A 100 31.23 2.30 3.59
C LYS A 100 30.82 3.70 3.14
N LYS A 101 31.65 4.29 2.27
CA LYS A 101 31.36 5.60 1.69
C LYS A 101 30.26 5.47 0.63
N TRP A 102 29.32 6.41 0.63
CA TRP A 102 28.31 6.52 -0.41
C TRP A 102 28.90 7.18 -1.65
N SER A 103 28.56 6.67 -2.84
CA SER A 103 28.95 7.26 -4.12
C SER A 103 27.86 7.06 -5.17
N ALA A 104 27.88 7.88 -6.22
CA ALA A 104 26.95 7.74 -7.35
C ALA A 104 27.12 6.39 -8.07
N GLU A 105 28.33 5.84 -8.10
CA GLU A 105 28.65 4.54 -8.69
C GLU A 105 28.03 3.38 -7.89
N VAL A 106 28.08 3.46 -6.55
CA VAL A 106 27.42 2.49 -5.65
C VAL A 106 25.91 2.51 -5.84
N GLN A 107 25.31 3.70 -5.91
CA GLN A 107 23.88 3.84 -6.19
C GLN A 107 23.50 3.25 -7.55
N ALA A 108 24.23 3.61 -8.61
CA ALA A 108 24.00 3.08 -9.95
C ALA A 108 24.20 1.56 -10.00
N GLY A 109 25.17 1.04 -9.23
CA GLY A 109 25.41 -0.39 -9.04
C GLY A 109 24.22 -1.14 -8.47
N PHE A 110 23.64 -0.61 -7.39
CA PHE A 110 22.46 -1.16 -6.74
C PHE A 110 21.25 -1.22 -7.69
N GLN A 111 21.01 -0.13 -8.42
CA GLN A 111 19.85 0.01 -9.33
C GLN A 111 20.00 -0.80 -10.63
N ASN A 112 21.23 -1.06 -11.09
CA ASN A 112 21.46 -1.74 -12.36
C ASN A 112 21.48 -3.27 -12.22
N ALA A 113 20.46 -3.93 -12.78
CA ALA A 113 20.36 -5.38 -12.79
C ALA A 113 21.40 -6.09 -13.71
N LYS A 114 22.00 -5.37 -14.66
CA LYS A 114 22.97 -5.90 -15.63
C LYS A 114 24.28 -5.12 -15.53
N LEU A 115 25.09 -5.48 -14.54
CA LEU A 115 26.45 -4.95 -14.41
C LEU A 115 27.38 -5.60 -15.43
N SER A 116 28.27 -4.81 -16.03
CA SER A 116 29.35 -5.30 -16.88
C SER A 116 30.47 -5.92 -16.03
N ALA A 117 31.30 -6.79 -16.62
CA ALA A 117 32.32 -7.53 -15.87
C ALA A 117 33.48 -6.65 -15.36
N ASP A 118 33.65 -5.46 -15.93
CA ASP A 118 34.71 -4.49 -15.65
C ASP A 118 34.37 -3.51 -14.51
N VAL A 119 33.17 -3.57 -13.92
CA VAL A 119 32.82 -2.64 -12.84
C VAL A 119 33.64 -2.86 -11.56
N PRO A 120 33.93 -1.78 -10.81
CA PRO A 120 34.64 -1.87 -9.54
C PRO A 120 33.99 -2.88 -8.58
N ALA A 121 34.81 -3.50 -7.72
CA ALA A 121 34.35 -4.50 -6.76
C ALA A 121 33.23 -3.96 -5.85
N GLU A 122 33.32 -2.69 -5.45
CA GLU A 122 32.33 -2.01 -4.61
C GLU A 122 30.95 -1.91 -5.29
N VAL A 123 30.92 -1.70 -6.61
CA VAL A 123 29.68 -1.62 -7.41
C VAL A 123 29.05 -3.01 -7.54
N ARG A 124 29.86 -4.07 -7.67
CA ARG A 124 29.36 -5.47 -7.67
C ARG A 124 28.81 -5.87 -6.31
N GLU A 125 29.49 -5.48 -5.24
CA GLU A 125 29.03 -5.71 -3.88
C GLU A 125 27.72 -4.97 -3.59
N ALA A 126 27.60 -3.71 -4.03
CA ALA A 126 26.38 -2.93 -3.89
C ALA A 126 25.16 -3.58 -4.57
N ARG A 127 25.37 -4.35 -5.65
CA ARG A 127 24.31 -5.11 -6.31
C ARG A 127 23.95 -6.42 -5.62
N ALA A 128 24.91 -7.02 -4.92
CA ALA A 128 24.73 -8.31 -4.25
C ALA A 128 24.13 -8.17 -2.84
N ALA A 129 24.18 -6.98 -2.26
CA ALA A 129 23.61 -6.63 -0.96
C ALA A 129 22.09 -6.47 -1.01
#